data_AF-A0A943DAN5-F1
#
_entry.id   AF-A0A943DAN5-F1
#
_cell.length_a   1.000
_cell.length_b   1.000
_cell.length_c   1.000
_cell.angle_alpha   90.00
_cell.angle_beta   90.00
_cell.angle_gamma   90.00
#
_symmetry.space_group_name_H-M   'P 1'
#
loop_
_entity.id
_entity.type
_entity.pdbx_description
1 polymer ?
#
loop_
_entity_poly.entity_id
_entity_poly.type
_entity_poly.pdbx_seq_one_letter_code
_entity_poly.pdbx_strand_id
1 'polypeptide(L)'
;MATQLTNYQCPACTGPLHFDGASGKLVCDFCGSSYDTAEIEALYAEKEAAAETAAQNKQAPPPDSVWSENEAAGLRSYSCPSCGAELICDETTAATSCPYCGNPTVIAGQFSGMQRPELVLPFVLDKNAAKAALKKYYRGKRFLPNAFSSQNHIEEIKGVYVPFWLFDANASGSGQYEATTSSSHRSGDYVITTTKHYDVRRAGTTQFMGVPVDGSTKMPNGHMDAIEPYDYRAFQPFSTAFLPGYMADKYDEDVETCQSRAHFRMENSVRSELSASITGYDSVSTLGEDINIDYTASHYALLPVWMLHTKWQGKDYLFAMNGQTGKLVGDLPVDKRKVAAWFAGISVPLMILLAFLL
;
A
#
# COMPACT_ATOMS: atom_id res chain seq x y z
N MET A 1 -5.18 -31.49 6.01
CA MET A 1 -5.84 -31.41 4.69
C MET A 1 -6.19 -29.95 4.49
N ALA A 2 -5.56 -29.32 3.50
CA ALA A 2 -5.49 -27.88 3.38
C ALA A 2 -6.79 -27.33 2.76
N THR A 3 -7.61 -26.66 3.56
CA THR A 3 -8.66 -25.78 3.05
C THR A 3 -7.98 -24.51 2.52
N GLN A 4 -7.38 -24.61 1.32
CA GLN A 4 -7.03 -23.44 0.52
C GLN A 4 -8.36 -22.81 0.09
N LEU A 5 -8.84 -21.84 0.88
CA LEU A 5 -9.95 -20.98 0.47
C LEU A 5 -9.39 -19.92 -0.49
N THR A 6 -9.00 -20.39 -1.67
CA THR A 6 -8.81 -19.56 -2.85
C THR A 6 -10.19 -19.01 -3.22
N ASN A 7 -10.29 -17.70 -3.38
CA ASN A 7 -11.56 -16.99 -3.57
C ASN A 7 -12.02 -17.12 -5.03
N TYR A 8 -12.42 -18.33 -5.42
CA TYR A 8 -12.92 -18.57 -6.76
C TYR A 8 -14.30 -17.96 -6.94
N GLN A 9 -14.53 -17.33 -8.10
CA GLN A 9 -15.83 -16.76 -8.45
C GLN A 9 -16.56 -17.65 -9.45
N CYS A 10 -17.87 -17.68 -9.30
CA CYS A 10 -18.74 -18.51 -10.12
C CYS A 10 -18.73 -18.02 -11.58
N PRO A 11 -18.38 -18.88 -12.54
CA PRO A 11 -18.41 -18.52 -13.97
C PRO A 11 -19.79 -18.06 -14.47
N ALA A 12 -20.88 -18.58 -13.89
CA ALA A 12 -22.23 -18.25 -14.33
C ALA A 12 -22.85 -17.01 -13.66
N CYS A 13 -22.50 -16.75 -12.40
CA CYS A 13 -23.20 -15.77 -11.56
C CYS A 13 -22.28 -14.66 -11.02
N THR A 14 -20.97 -14.83 -11.17
CA THR A 14 -19.88 -13.96 -10.64
C THR A 14 -19.88 -13.78 -9.11
N GLY A 15 -20.83 -14.41 -8.43
CA GLY A 15 -20.89 -14.54 -6.99
C GLY A 15 -19.77 -15.41 -6.41
N PRO A 16 -19.46 -15.25 -5.11
CA PRO A 16 -18.43 -16.02 -4.45
C PRO A 16 -18.79 -17.50 -4.43
N LEU A 17 -17.80 -18.36 -4.71
CA LEU A 17 -17.93 -19.80 -4.49
C LEU A 17 -17.43 -20.14 -3.09
N HIS A 18 -18.22 -20.90 -2.34
CA HIS A 18 -17.77 -21.52 -1.10
C HIS A 18 -17.57 -23.02 -1.32
N PHE A 19 -16.61 -23.61 -0.60
CA PHE A 19 -16.40 -25.06 -0.65
C PHE A 19 -17.42 -25.75 0.26
N ASP A 20 -18.26 -26.60 -0.32
CA ASP A 20 -19.16 -27.46 0.45
C ASP A 20 -18.48 -28.80 0.75
N GLY A 21 -18.24 -29.06 2.04
CA GLY A 21 -17.56 -30.25 2.51
C GLY A 21 -18.36 -31.55 2.35
N ALA A 22 -19.68 -31.47 2.12
CA ALA A 22 -20.52 -32.64 1.89
C ALA A 22 -20.45 -33.12 0.43
N SER A 23 -20.46 -32.19 -0.53
CA SER A 23 -20.37 -32.49 -1.96
C SER A 23 -18.95 -32.53 -2.51
N GLY A 24 -17.97 -31.92 -1.81
CA GLY A 24 -16.60 -31.78 -2.30
C GLY A 24 -16.47 -30.78 -3.46
N LYS A 25 -17.47 -29.92 -3.66
CA LYS A 25 -17.57 -28.99 -4.78
C LYS A 25 -17.63 -27.53 -4.31
N LEU A 26 -17.35 -26.62 -5.24
CA LEU A 26 -17.48 -25.18 -5.06
C LEU A 26 -18.90 -24.74 -5.44
N VAL A 27 -19.66 -24.16 -4.51
CA VAL A 27 -21.08 -23.80 -4.71
C VAL A 27 -21.25 -22.27 -4.69
N CYS A 28 -21.97 -21.72 -5.69
CA CYS A 28 -22.39 -20.32 -5.72
C CYS A 28 -23.69 -20.17 -4.91
N ASP A 29 -23.65 -19.41 -3.81
CA ASP A 29 -24.84 -19.10 -3.00
C ASP A 29 -25.88 -18.23 -3.74
N PHE A 30 -25.47 -17.57 -4.82
CA PHE A 30 -26.32 -16.66 -5.59
C PHE A 30 -27.13 -17.35 -6.70
N CYS A 31 -26.56 -18.29 -7.44
CA CYS A 31 -27.23 -18.98 -8.54
C CYS A 31 -27.42 -20.48 -8.32
N GLY A 32 -26.90 -21.02 -7.22
CA GLY A 32 -26.98 -22.45 -6.88
C GLY A 32 -26.11 -23.36 -7.75
N SER A 33 -25.29 -22.82 -8.65
CA SER A 33 -24.39 -23.62 -9.49
C SER A 33 -23.27 -24.23 -8.64
N SER A 34 -22.96 -25.49 -8.89
CA SER A 34 -21.85 -26.21 -8.27
C SER A 34 -20.78 -26.56 -9.31
N TYR A 35 -19.52 -26.33 -8.99
CA TYR A 35 -18.38 -26.58 -9.87
C TYR A 35 -17.38 -27.52 -9.20
N ASP A 36 -16.71 -28.33 -10.00
CA ASP A 36 -15.57 -29.10 -9.53
C ASP A 36 -14.38 -28.17 -9.29
N THR A 37 -13.65 -28.39 -8.18
CA THR A 37 -12.52 -27.53 -7.77
C THR A 37 -11.46 -27.45 -8.86
N ALA A 38 -11.16 -28.59 -9.51
CA ALA A 38 -10.15 -28.68 -10.56
C ALA A 38 -10.51 -27.89 -11.84
N GLU A 39 -11.80 -27.77 -12.17
CA GLU A 39 -12.26 -27.04 -13.36
C GLU A 39 -12.09 -25.54 -13.16
N ILE A 40 -12.44 -25.07 -11.96
CA ILE A 40 -12.28 -23.68 -11.56
C ILE A 40 -10.78 -23.33 -11.41
N GLU A 41 -9.98 -24.21 -10.80
CA GLU A 41 -8.53 -24.07 -10.74
C GLU A 41 -7.89 -23.96 -12.12
N ALA A 42 -8.33 -24.79 -13.09
CA ALA A 42 -7.84 -24.73 -14.46
C ALA A 42 -8.20 -23.42 -15.16
N LEU A 43 -9.41 -22.90 -14.95
CA LEU A 43 -9.84 -21.62 -15.53
C LEU A 43 -9.04 -20.43 -14.99
N TYR A 44 -8.72 -20.43 -13.70
CA TYR A 44 -7.84 -19.43 -13.11
C TYR A 44 -6.39 -19.61 -13.56
N ALA A 45 -5.89 -20.84 -13.68
CA ALA A 45 -4.57 -21.12 -14.21
C ALA A 45 -4.40 -20.68 -15.68
N GLU A 46 -5.44 -20.81 -16.50
CA GLU A 46 -5.44 -20.29 -17.88
C GLU A 46 -5.34 -18.75 -17.90
N LYS A 47 -6.09 -18.07 -17.01
CA LYS A 47 -6.00 -16.61 -16.85
C LYS A 47 -4.62 -16.16 -16.36
N GLU A 48 -4.03 -16.88 -15.41
CA GLU A 48 -2.65 -16.65 -14.95
C GLU A 48 -1.64 -16.85 -16.08
N ALA A 49 -1.77 -17.93 -16.87
CA ALA A 49 -0.91 -18.19 -18.02
C ALA A 49 -1.06 -17.11 -19.13
N ALA A 50 -2.27 -16.59 -19.33
CA ALA A 50 -2.50 -15.46 -20.23
C ALA A 50 -1.85 -14.17 -19.71
N ALA A 51 -1.88 -13.94 -18.39
CA ALA A 51 -1.18 -12.83 -17.75
C ALA A 51 0.35 -12.96 -17.89
N GLU A 52 0.90 -14.16 -17.67
CA GLU A 52 2.32 -14.45 -17.89
C GLU A 52 2.74 -14.27 -19.36
N THR A 53 1.90 -14.68 -20.31
CA THR A 53 2.15 -14.49 -21.75
C THR A 53 2.12 -13.00 -22.11
N ALA A 54 1.18 -12.24 -21.56
CA ALA A 54 1.13 -10.79 -21.72
C ALA A 54 2.39 -10.12 -21.12
N ALA A 55 2.86 -10.58 -19.97
CA ALA A 55 4.10 -10.12 -19.35
C ALA A 55 5.34 -10.36 -20.21
N GLN A 56 5.36 -11.46 -20.98
CA GLN A 56 6.45 -11.78 -21.91
C GLN A 56 6.45 -10.89 -23.16
N ASN A 57 5.29 -10.37 -23.58
CA ASN A 57 5.18 -9.32 -24.59
C ASN A 57 5.55 -7.97 -23.97
N LYS A 58 6.87 -7.68 -23.89
CA LYS A 58 7.49 -6.50 -23.25
C LYS A 58 7.11 -5.11 -23.80
N GLN A 59 6.07 -4.98 -24.61
CA GLN A 59 5.63 -3.69 -25.14
C GLN A 59 4.52 -3.12 -24.27
N ALA A 60 4.90 -2.18 -23.41
CA ALA A 60 3.94 -1.30 -22.75
C ALA A 60 3.18 -0.49 -23.81
N PRO A 61 1.87 -0.31 -23.64
CA PRO A 61 1.11 0.56 -24.53
C PRO A 61 1.56 2.02 -24.39
N PRO A 62 1.29 2.88 -25.39
CA PRO A 62 1.62 4.31 -25.29
C PRO A 62 0.96 4.96 -24.06
N PRO A 63 1.57 6.02 -23.50
CA PRO A 63 1.08 6.69 -22.28
C PRO A 63 -0.38 7.17 -22.36
N ASP A 64 -0.81 7.62 -23.54
CA ASP A 64 -2.18 8.11 -23.78
C ASP A 64 -3.12 7.03 -24.34
N SER A 65 -2.80 5.75 -24.13
CA SER A 65 -3.63 4.68 -24.65
C SER A 65 -5.01 4.69 -24.00
N VAL A 66 -6.02 4.66 -24.86
CA VAL A 66 -7.41 4.45 -24.47
C VAL A 66 -7.71 2.97 -24.59
N TRP A 67 -8.59 2.47 -23.74
CA TRP A 67 -9.08 1.09 -23.80
C TRP A 67 -9.65 0.77 -25.18
N SER A 68 -9.27 -0.38 -25.73
CA SER A 68 -9.92 -0.89 -26.94
C SER A 68 -11.37 -1.31 -26.64
N GLU A 69 -12.24 -1.33 -27.65
CA GLU A 69 -13.65 -1.76 -27.49
C GLU A 69 -13.76 -3.17 -26.91
N ASN A 70 -12.87 -4.08 -27.32
CA ASN A 70 -12.85 -5.46 -26.84
C ASN A 70 -12.41 -5.55 -25.37
N GLU A 71 -11.39 -4.79 -24.96
CA GLU A 71 -10.98 -4.75 -23.55
C GLU A 71 -12.07 -4.11 -22.69
N ALA A 72 -12.67 -3.00 -23.15
CA ALA A 72 -13.74 -2.31 -22.46
C ALA A 72 -15.01 -3.17 -22.31
N ALA A 73 -15.34 -4.00 -23.29
CA ALA A 73 -16.50 -4.89 -23.27
C ALA A 73 -16.43 -5.94 -22.15
N GLY A 74 -15.22 -6.40 -21.81
CA GLY A 74 -14.97 -7.37 -20.75
C GLY A 74 -14.83 -6.76 -19.35
N LEU A 75 -15.05 -5.45 -19.19
CA LEU A 75 -14.90 -4.74 -17.92
C LEU A 75 -16.24 -4.23 -17.41
N ARG A 76 -16.37 -4.24 -16.08
CA ARG A 76 -17.51 -3.67 -15.36
C ARG A 76 -17.02 -2.55 -14.46
N SER A 77 -17.74 -1.43 -14.44
CA SER A 77 -17.49 -0.35 -13.48
C SER A 77 -18.49 -0.43 -12.33
N TYR A 78 -18.03 -0.04 -11.14
CA TYR A 78 -18.82 0.02 -9.92
C TYR A 78 -18.56 1.34 -9.21
N SER A 79 -19.62 2.13 -9.00
CA SER A 79 -19.51 3.39 -8.27
C SER A 79 -20.07 3.23 -6.86
N CYS A 80 -19.31 3.68 -5.85
CA CYS A 80 -19.76 3.68 -4.47
C CYS A 80 -20.47 5.00 -4.12
N PRO A 81 -21.76 5.01 -3.80
CA PRO A 81 -22.50 6.24 -3.45
C PRO A 81 -22.09 6.83 -2.09
N SER A 82 -21.37 6.08 -1.25
CA SER A 82 -20.99 6.54 0.09
C SER A 82 -19.63 7.24 0.15
N CYS A 83 -18.67 6.86 -0.69
CA CYS A 83 -17.33 7.45 -0.70
C CYS A 83 -16.90 7.97 -2.08
N GLY A 84 -17.71 7.74 -3.13
CA GLY A 84 -17.41 8.16 -4.49
C GLY A 84 -16.34 7.34 -5.20
N ALA A 85 -15.88 6.21 -4.63
CA ALA A 85 -14.92 5.33 -5.31
C ALA A 85 -15.51 4.78 -6.62
N GLU A 86 -14.69 4.80 -7.67
CA GLU A 86 -15.01 4.22 -8.98
C GLU A 86 -14.09 3.00 -9.21
N LEU A 87 -14.65 1.81 -9.07
CA LEU A 87 -13.92 0.55 -9.16
C LEU A 87 -14.18 -0.09 -10.51
N ILE A 88 -13.19 -0.80 -11.02
CA ILE A 88 -13.27 -1.62 -12.22
C ILE A 88 -12.97 -3.05 -11.84
N CYS A 89 -13.74 -3.96 -12.42
CA CYS A 89 -13.56 -5.39 -12.28
C CYS A 89 -13.60 -6.01 -13.68
N ASP A 90 -12.99 -7.18 -13.83
CA ASP A 90 -13.29 -8.01 -15.00
C ASP A 90 -14.74 -8.51 -14.92
N GLU A 91 -15.27 -8.99 -16.05
CA GLU A 91 -16.64 -9.48 -16.12
C GLU A 91 -16.95 -10.58 -15.11
N THR A 92 -15.97 -11.40 -14.71
CA THR A 92 -16.19 -12.48 -13.74
C THR A 92 -16.10 -12.05 -12.27
N THR A 93 -15.66 -10.82 -12.00
CA THR A 93 -15.51 -10.28 -10.64
C THR A 93 -16.65 -9.32 -10.28
N ALA A 94 -17.46 -9.71 -9.30
CA ALA A 94 -18.47 -8.83 -8.72
C ALA A 94 -17.94 -8.11 -7.47
N ALA A 95 -18.03 -6.78 -7.45
CA ALA A 95 -17.86 -6.02 -6.23
C ALA A 95 -19.12 -6.16 -5.35
N THR A 96 -19.03 -6.94 -4.27
CA THR A 96 -20.14 -7.13 -3.31
C THR A 96 -20.22 -6.02 -2.25
N SER A 97 -19.11 -5.31 -2.03
CA SER A 97 -19.06 -4.11 -1.20
C SER A 97 -17.83 -3.27 -1.55
N CYS A 98 -17.87 -1.97 -1.22
CA CYS A 98 -16.74 -1.07 -1.43
C CYS A 98 -15.52 -1.48 -0.57
N PRO A 99 -14.31 -1.57 -1.12
CA PRO A 99 -13.12 -1.95 -0.37
C PRO A 99 -12.59 -0.80 0.51
N TYR A 100 -12.94 0.46 0.20
CA TYR A 100 -12.51 1.65 0.93
C TYR A 100 -13.34 1.96 2.17
N CYS A 101 -14.68 1.89 2.07
CA CYS A 101 -15.58 2.26 3.16
C CYS A 101 -16.52 1.13 3.63
N GLY A 102 -16.42 -0.06 3.03
CA GLY A 102 -17.24 -1.21 3.40
C GLY A 102 -18.72 -1.13 3.00
N ASN A 103 -19.15 -0.09 2.26
CA ASN A 103 -20.55 0.04 1.84
C ASN A 103 -20.98 -1.14 0.93
N PRO A 104 -22.01 -1.93 1.27
CA PRO A 104 -22.48 -3.06 0.46
C PRO A 104 -23.19 -2.63 -0.83
N THR A 105 -23.65 -1.38 -0.90
CA THR A 105 -24.32 -0.88 -2.10
C THR A 105 -23.30 -0.25 -3.03
N VAL A 106 -22.84 -1.01 -4.02
CA VAL A 106 -22.08 -0.49 -5.17
C VAL A 106 -22.94 -0.56 -6.43
N ILE A 107 -22.94 0.51 -7.21
CA ILE A 107 -23.82 0.64 -8.37
C ILE A 107 -23.03 0.20 -9.60
N ALA A 108 -23.45 -0.88 -10.23
CA ALA A 108 -22.87 -1.33 -11.48
C ALA A 108 -23.18 -0.32 -12.60
N GLY A 109 -22.16 0.05 -13.37
CA GLY A 109 -22.24 0.95 -14.50
C GLY A 109 -21.58 0.35 -15.74
N GLN A 110 -21.70 1.09 -16.84
CA GLN A 110 -20.91 0.82 -18.04
C GLN A 110 -19.53 1.44 -17.88
N PHE A 111 -18.49 0.67 -18.17
CA PHE A 111 -17.12 1.16 -18.13
C PHE A 111 -16.94 2.34 -19.10
N SER A 112 -16.43 3.47 -18.60
CA SER A 112 -16.16 4.67 -19.41
C SER A 112 -15.13 5.60 -18.74
N GLY A 113 -14.38 6.33 -19.56
CA GLY A 113 -13.62 7.51 -19.12
C GLY A 113 -12.43 7.26 -18.19
N MET A 114 -11.80 6.09 -18.24
CA MET A 114 -10.53 5.83 -17.55
C MET A 114 -9.39 5.76 -18.57
N GLN A 115 -8.24 6.40 -18.30
CA GLN A 115 -7.01 6.15 -19.05
C GLN A 115 -6.49 4.74 -18.78
N ARG A 116 -6.05 4.03 -19.82
CA ARG A 116 -5.54 2.67 -19.63
C ARG A 116 -4.18 2.73 -18.93
N PRO A 117 -3.95 1.94 -17.86
CA PRO A 117 -2.63 1.85 -17.25
C PRO A 117 -1.58 1.37 -18.25
N GLU A 118 -0.36 1.89 -18.13
CA GLU A 118 0.80 1.40 -18.89
C GLU A 118 1.41 0.18 -18.21
N LEU A 119 1.45 0.22 -16.87
CA LEU A 119 2.19 -0.72 -16.04
C LEU A 119 1.32 -1.29 -14.91
N VAL A 120 1.68 -2.49 -14.46
CA VAL A 120 1.09 -3.13 -13.28
C VAL A 120 2.16 -3.89 -12.50
N LEU A 121 2.08 -3.83 -11.17
CA LEU A 121 2.77 -4.78 -10.30
C LEU A 121 1.79 -5.92 -9.97
N PRO A 122 2.07 -7.17 -10.36
CA PRO A 122 1.16 -8.27 -10.06
C PRO A 122 1.11 -8.58 -8.55
N PHE A 123 -0.03 -9.08 -8.08
CA PHE A 123 -0.10 -9.70 -6.76
C PHE A 123 0.84 -10.90 -6.69
N VAL A 124 1.71 -10.93 -5.67
CA VAL A 124 2.57 -12.09 -5.37
C VAL A 124 2.03 -12.86 -4.18
N LEU A 125 1.48 -12.16 -3.19
CA LEU A 125 0.87 -12.75 -2.02
C LEU A 125 -0.61 -12.95 -2.24
N ASP A 126 -1.07 -14.17 -2.02
CA ASP A 126 -2.47 -14.55 -2.13
C ASP A 126 -3.31 -14.03 -0.95
N LYS A 127 -4.62 -14.23 -1.06
CA LYS A 127 -5.59 -13.81 -0.03
C LYS A 127 -5.29 -14.48 1.32
N ASN A 128 -4.79 -15.72 1.33
CA ASN A 128 -4.50 -16.46 2.56
C ASN A 128 -3.29 -15.90 3.30
N ALA A 129 -2.23 -15.53 2.57
CA ALA A 129 -1.08 -14.82 3.12
C ALA A 129 -1.52 -13.50 3.77
N ALA A 130 -2.42 -12.75 3.12
CA ALA A 130 -2.97 -11.51 3.68
C ALA A 130 -3.77 -11.75 4.98
N LYS A 131 -4.64 -12.76 5.00
CA LYS A 131 -5.37 -13.16 6.23
C LYS A 131 -4.40 -13.58 7.34
N ALA A 132 -3.36 -14.33 7.01
CA ALA A 132 -2.36 -14.79 7.97
C ALA A 132 -1.55 -13.62 8.54
N ALA A 133 -1.12 -12.68 7.69
CA ALA A 133 -0.43 -11.46 8.08
C ALA A 133 -1.29 -10.61 9.03
N LEU A 134 -2.58 -10.44 8.71
CA LEU A 134 -3.51 -9.70 9.55
C LEU A 134 -3.76 -10.39 10.91
N LYS A 135 -3.95 -11.72 10.92
CA LYS A 135 -4.05 -12.50 12.16
C LYS A 135 -2.79 -12.36 13.02
N LYS A 136 -1.60 -12.35 12.40
CA LYS A 136 -0.33 -12.11 13.08
C LYS A 136 -0.25 -10.68 13.62
N TYR A 137 -0.73 -9.69 12.88
CA TYR A 137 -0.74 -8.29 13.28
C TYR A 137 -1.56 -8.04 14.55
N TYR A 138 -2.66 -8.78 14.75
CA TYR A 138 -3.48 -8.69 15.96
C TYR A 138 -2.87 -9.37 17.19
N ARG A 139 -1.97 -10.35 16.99
CA ARG A 139 -1.36 -11.08 18.12
C ARG A 139 -0.43 -10.17 18.92
N GLY A 140 -0.46 -10.34 20.24
CA GLY A 140 0.43 -9.61 21.17
C GLY A 140 0.02 -8.16 21.45
N LYS A 141 -1.05 -7.64 20.83
CA LYS A 141 -1.56 -6.28 21.10
C LYS A 141 -2.33 -6.23 22.42
N ARG A 142 -1.63 -5.96 23.52
CA ARG A 142 -2.16 -6.00 24.90
C ARG A 142 -3.43 -5.16 25.11
N PHE A 143 -3.54 -4.02 24.41
CA PHE A 143 -4.66 -3.09 24.54
C PHE A 143 -5.75 -3.25 23.49
N LEU A 144 -5.63 -4.22 22.57
CA LEU A 144 -6.67 -4.48 21.58
C LEU A 144 -7.90 -5.12 22.26
N PRO A 145 -9.13 -4.62 22.05
CA PRO A 145 -10.34 -5.31 22.52
C PRO A 145 -10.43 -6.72 21.94
N ASN A 146 -10.65 -7.74 22.80
CA ASN A 146 -10.74 -9.14 22.33
C ASN A 146 -11.93 -9.33 21.37
N ALA A 147 -13.01 -8.59 21.60
CA ALA A 147 -14.20 -8.59 20.74
C ALA A 147 -13.90 -8.06 19.33
N PHE A 148 -13.02 -7.05 19.20
CA PHE A 148 -12.57 -6.58 17.88
C PHE A 148 -11.83 -7.69 17.13
N SER A 149 -10.86 -8.36 17.77
CA SER A 149 -10.10 -9.44 17.12
C SER A 149 -10.92 -10.69 16.78
N SER A 150 -12.03 -10.94 17.47
CA SER A 150 -12.87 -12.13 17.29
C SER A 150 -14.07 -11.92 16.37
N GLN A 151 -14.59 -10.69 16.30
CA GLN A 151 -15.67 -10.32 15.39
C GLN A 151 -15.16 -9.84 14.04
N ASN A 152 -13.86 -9.64 13.87
CA ASN A 152 -13.38 -9.10 12.62
C ASN A 152 -13.61 -10.07 11.46
N HIS A 153 -14.25 -9.58 10.40
CA HIS A 153 -14.54 -10.30 9.17
C HIS A 153 -13.28 -10.41 8.31
N ILE A 154 -12.23 -11.05 8.84
CA ILE A 154 -10.93 -11.24 8.14
C ILE A 154 -11.11 -11.91 6.77
N GLU A 155 -12.19 -12.67 6.60
CA GLU A 155 -12.58 -13.32 5.34
C GLU A 155 -12.96 -12.31 4.22
N GLU A 156 -13.37 -11.10 4.59
CA GLU A 156 -13.79 -10.02 3.69
C GLU A 156 -12.62 -9.18 3.14
N ILE A 157 -11.37 -9.59 3.40
CA ILE A 157 -10.21 -8.94 2.80
C ILE A 157 -10.30 -8.98 1.27
N LYS A 158 -10.00 -7.85 0.63
CA LYS A 158 -10.11 -7.66 -0.83
C LYS A 158 -8.77 -7.25 -1.41
N GLY A 159 -8.42 -7.79 -2.56
CA GLY A 159 -7.28 -7.31 -3.32
C GLY A 159 -7.73 -6.20 -4.25
N VAL A 160 -7.05 -5.06 -4.17
CA VAL A 160 -7.31 -3.87 -4.96
C VAL A 160 -6.03 -3.41 -5.62
N TYR A 161 -6.09 -3.19 -6.92
CA TYR A 161 -5.10 -2.43 -7.67
C TYR A 161 -5.37 -0.94 -7.47
N VAL A 162 -4.46 -0.28 -6.76
CA VAL A 162 -4.52 1.15 -6.49
C VAL A 162 -3.78 1.90 -7.61
N PRO A 163 -4.35 2.99 -8.14
CA PRO A 163 -3.71 3.81 -9.17
C PRO A 163 -2.53 4.59 -8.61
N PHE A 164 -1.43 4.60 -9.35
CA PHE A 164 -0.23 5.37 -9.05
C PHE A 164 0.28 6.10 -10.28
N TRP A 165 0.78 7.31 -10.05
CA TRP A 165 1.65 8.01 -10.97
C TRP A 165 3.11 7.73 -10.60
N LEU A 166 3.91 7.36 -11.60
CA LEU A 166 5.34 7.13 -11.47
C LEU A 166 6.08 8.26 -12.18
N PHE A 167 6.90 9.02 -11.45
CA PHE A 167 7.60 10.17 -11.99
C PHE A 167 9.09 9.90 -12.18
N ASP A 168 9.57 10.16 -13.40
CA ASP A 168 10.99 10.14 -13.74
C ASP A 168 11.53 11.57 -13.76
N ALA A 169 12.67 11.79 -13.12
CA ALA A 169 13.28 13.12 -13.07
C ALA A 169 14.80 13.05 -12.96
N ASN A 170 15.47 14.05 -13.54
CA ASN A 170 16.86 14.35 -13.22
C ASN A 170 16.89 15.39 -12.12
N ALA A 171 17.73 15.19 -11.11
CA ALA A 171 17.90 16.14 -10.04
C ALA A 171 19.36 16.57 -9.92
N SER A 172 19.58 17.86 -9.68
CA SER A 172 20.87 18.43 -9.33
C SER A 172 20.73 19.17 -8.02
N GLY A 173 21.63 18.90 -7.07
CA GLY A 173 21.60 19.53 -5.77
C GLY A 173 22.98 20.05 -5.39
N SER A 174 23.00 21.19 -4.71
CA SER A 174 24.19 21.69 -4.01
C SER A 174 23.81 22.14 -2.60
N GLY A 175 24.73 21.97 -1.66
CA GLY A 175 24.53 22.30 -0.26
C GLY A 175 25.79 22.84 0.38
N GLN A 176 25.60 23.84 1.24
CA GLN A 176 26.62 24.41 2.10
C GLN A 176 26.28 24.10 3.56
N TYR A 177 27.29 23.63 4.29
CA TYR A 177 27.15 23.16 5.66
C TYR A 177 28.29 23.71 6.51
N GLU A 178 28.00 23.99 7.77
CA GLU A 178 29.02 24.21 8.79
C GLU A 178 29.22 22.90 9.55
N ALA A 179 30.46 22.43 9.64
CA ALA A 179 30.80 21.25 10.40
C ALA A 179 31.81 21.58 11.51
N THR A 180 31.76 20.83 12.61
CA THR A 180 32.71 21.03 13.71
C THR A 180 33.37 19.72 14.15
N THR A 181 34.60 19.83 14.63
CA THR A 181 35.26 18.79 15.42
C THR A 181 35.77 19.39 16.71
N SER A 182 35.46 18.79 17.85
CA SER A 182 35.83 19.25 19.18
C SER A 182 36.70 18.23 19.91
N SER A 183 37.84 18.67 20.42
CA SER A 183 38.72 17.85 21.25
C SER A 183 39.05 18.57 22.54
N SER A 184 38.90 17.87 23.67
CA SER A 184 39.24 18.41 24.98
C SER A 184 40.48 17.73 25.55
N HIS A 185 41.38 18.51 26.15
CA HIS A 185 42.52 17.98 26.89
C HIS A 185 42.71 18.77 28.19
N ARG A 186 43.31 18.13 29.20
CA ARG A 186 43.60 18.76 30.49
C ARG A 186 45.00 19.35 30.47
N SER A 187 45.11 20.61 30.87
CA SER A 187 46.38 21.32 31.06
C SER A 187 46.40 21.93 32.46
N GLY A 188 47.08 21.26 33.39
CA GLY A 188 47.05 21.60 34.82
C GLY A 188 45.65 21.45 35.41
N ASP A 189 45.12 22.55 35.96
CA ASP A 189 43.78 22.63 36.54
C ASP A 189 42.68 22.99 35.52
N TYR A 190 43.06 23.29 34.28
CA TYR A 190 42.12 23.67 33.22
C TYR A 190 41.79 22.49 32.30
N VAL A 191 40.52 22.39 31.90
CA VAL A 191 40.09 21.59 30.75
C VAL A 191 39.96 22.53 29.57
N ILE A 192 40.81 22.36 28.56
CA ILE A 192 40.81 23.17 27.35
C ILE A 192 40.10 22.38 26.26
N THR A 193 39.03 22.94 25.73
CA THR A 193 38.30 22.42 24.57
C THR A 193 38.65 23.24 23.34
N THR A 194 39.17 22.58 22.30
CA THR A 194 39.44 23.19 21.00
C THR A 194 38.41 22.71 20.00
N THR A 195 37.57 23.62 19.51
CA THR A 195 36.60 23.38 18.43
C THR A 195 37.16 23.92 17.13
N LYS A 196 37.24 23.08 16.10
CA LYS A 196 37.56 23.48 14.72
C LYS A 196 36.26 23.59 13.94
N HIS A 197 36.12 24.68 13.18
CA HIS A 197 34.99 24.93 12.29
C HIS A 197 35.41 24.72 10.84
N TYR A 198 34.54 24.11 10.03
CA TYR A 198 34.80 23.79 8.63
C TYR A 198 33.63 24.27 7.76
N ASP A 199 33.94 24.93 6.64
CA ASP A 199 32.99 25.17 5.54
C ASP A 199 32.97 23.92 4.65
N VAL A 200 31.86 23.20 4.67
CA VAL A 200 31.68 21.96 3.90
C VAL A 200 30.71 22.24 2.76
N ARG A 201 31.14 21.89 1.54
CA ARG A 201 30.30 21.99 0.34
C ARG A 201 30.11 20.62 -0.28
N ARG A 202 28.88 20.35 -0.71
CA ARG A 202 28.50 19.16 -1.45
C ARG A 202 27.70 19.58 -2.67
N ALA A 203 27.92 18.88 -3.77
CA ALA A 203 27.14 19.02 -4.98
C ALA A 203 27.11 17.67 -5.69
N GLY A 204 26.02 17.40 -6.39
CA GLY A 204 25.85 16.16 -7.12
C GLY A 204 24.63 16.19 -8.02
N THR A 205 24.55 15.19 -8.88
CA THR A 205 23.39 14.91 -9.70
C THR A 205 22.92 13.49 -9.42
N THR A 206 21.63 13.26 -9.57
CA THR A 206 21.02 11.93 -9.48
C THR A 206 19.87 11.83 -10.46
N GLN A 207 19.51 10.59 -10.80
CA GLN A 207 18.35 10.30 -11.62
C GLN A 207 17.35 9.51 -10.79
N PHE A 208 16.12 9.98 -10.77
CA PHE A 208 14.97 9.29 -10.22
C PHE A 208 14.24 8.56 -11.34
N MET A 209 13.99 7.27 -11.14
CA MET A 209 13.19 6.45 -12.05
C MET A 209 12.00 5.87 -11.28
N GLY A 210 10.81 6.25 -11.68
CA GLY A 210 9.53 5.72 -11.22
C GLY A 210 9.20 6.06 -9.77
N VAL A 211 9.40 7.31 -9.35
CA VAL A 211 9.00 7.74 -7.99
C VAL A 211 7.48 7.70 -7.87
N PRO A 212 6.93 6.85 -6.98
CA PRO A 212 5.50 6.56 -6.94
C PRO A 212 4.73 7.58 -6.10
N VAL A 213 3.55 7.95 -6.57
CA VAL A 213 2.54 8.70 -5.80
C VAL A 213 1.18 8.09 -6.09
N ASP A 214 0.41 7.73 -5.06
CA ASP A 214 -0.95 7.22 -5.25
C ASP A 214 -1.86 8.32 -5.81
N GLY A 215 -2.65 7.97 -6.82
CA GLY A 215 -3.57 8.88 -7.51
C GLY A 215 -5.02 8.79 -7.03
N SER A 216 -5.24 8.29 -5.81
CA SER A 216 -6.57 8.07 -5.25
C SER A 216 -6.72 8.71 -3.87
N THR A 217 -7.54 9.76 -3.80
CA THR A 217 -7.95 10.42 -2.55
C THR A 217 -8.59 9.49 -1.52
N LYS A 218 -9.04 8.30 -1.94
CA LYS A 218 -9.76 7.34 -1.07
C LYS A 218 -8.79 6.58 -0.19
N MET A 219 -7.52 6.62 -0.55
CA MET A 219 -6.47 5.94 0.16
C MET A 219 -5.64 6.96 0.95
N PRO A 220 -5.58 6.85 2.30
CA PRO A 220 -4.76 7.78 3.07
C PRO A 220 -3.28 7.65 2.71
N ASN A 221 -2.63 8.74 2.30
CA ASN A 221 -1.19 8.78 1.95
C ASN A 221 -0.30 8.07 2.99
N GLY A 222 -0.56 8.29 4.29
CA GLY A 222 0.20 7.65 5.36
C GLY A 222 0.08 6.13 5.41
N HIS A 223 -1.04 5.55 4.94
CA HIS A 223 -1.16 4.09 4.79
C HIS A 223 -0.33 3.60 3.59
N MET A 224 -0.35 4.33 2.47
CA MET A 224 0.41 3.96 1.27
C MET A 224 1.91 4.05 1.48
N ASP A 225 2.38 5.14 2.08
CA ASP A 225 3.78 5.30 2.46
C ASP A 225 4.21 4.22 3.47
N ALA A 226 3.32 3.78 4.37
CA ALA A 226 3.63 2.76 5.37
C ALA A 226 3.77 1.35 4.79
N ILE A 227 3.12 1.03 3.67
CA ILE A 227 3.20 -0.30 3.02
C ILE A 227 4.33 -0.39 1.98
N GLU A 228 4.99 0.71 1.64
CA GLU A 228 6.23 0.72 0.86
C GLU A 228 7.42 0.09 1.63
N PRO A 229 8.47 -0.42 0.97
CA PRO A 229 8.73 -0.36 -0.46
C PRO A 229 8.05 -1.49 -1.25
N TYR A 230 7.79 -1.23 -2.53
CA TYR A 230 7.57 -2.25 -3.55
C TYR A 230 8.89 -2.54 -4.28
N ASP A 231 9.00 -3.70 -4.90
CA ASP A 231 10.03 -3.97 -5.90
C ASP A 231 9.54 -3.53 -7.28
N TYR A 232 9.82 -2.28 -7.62
CA TYR A 232 9.45 -1.66 -8.89
C TYR A 232 10.12 -2.30 -10.11
N ARG A 233 11.15 -3.13 -9.94
CA ARG A 233 11.76 -3.87 -11.07
C ARG A 233 10.83 -4.97 -11.59
N ALA A 234 9.81 -5.34 -10.83
CA ALA A 234 8.82 -6.34 -11.20
C ALA A 234 7.63 -5.77 -11.99
N PHE A 235 7.68 -4.49 -12.41
CA PHE A 235 6.65 -3.91 -13.27
C PHE A 235 6.51 -4.70 -14.57
N GLN A 236 5.26 -4.93 -14.97
CA GLN A 236 4.91 -5.58 -16.22
C GLN A 236 3.99 -4.65 -17.04
N PRO A 237 4.02 -4.74 -18.38
CA PRO A 237 3.00 -4.11 -19.21
C PRO A 237 1.61 -4.49 -18.74
N PHE A 238 0.72 -3.50 -18.61
CA PHE A 238 -0.63 -3.76 -18.16
C PHE A 238 -1.41 -4.65 -19.15
N SER A 239 -2.19 -5.58 -18.59
CA SER A 239 -3.13 -6.44 -19.31
C SER A 239 -4.37 -6.66 -18.44
N THR A 240 -5.55 -6.74 -19.07
CA THR A 240 -6.79 -7.11 -18.36
C THR A 240 -6.71 -8.48 -17.71
N ALA A 241 -5.79 -9.34 -18.13
CA ALA A 241 -5.54 -10.65 -17.53
C ALA A 241 -5.06 -10.60 -16.07
N PHE A 242 -4.62 -9.43 -15.57
CA PHE A 242 -4.24 -9.25 -14.16
C PHE A 242 -5.42 -8.90 -13.24
N LEU A 243 -6.57 -8.51 -13.79
CA LEU A 243 -7.75 -8.09 -13.03
C LEU A 243 -8.62 -9.23 -12.46
N PRO A 244 -8.64 -10.47 -12.98
CA PRO A 244 -9.47 -11.54 -12.42
C PRO A 244 -9.28 -11.73 -10.92
N GLY A 245 -10.38 -11.65 -10.15
CA GLY A 245 -10.38 -11.78 -8.70
C GLY A 245 -9.96 -10.53 -7.93
N TYR A 246 -9.66 -9.43 -8.62
CA TYR A 246 -9.22 -8.16 -8.05
C TYR A 246 -10.07 -6.98 -8.55
N MET A 247 -10.12 -5.91 -7.76
CA MET A 247 -10.73 -4.65 -8.18
C MET A 247 -9.62 -3.68 -8.55
N ALA A 248 -9.77 -2.87 -9.59
CA ALA A 248 -8.88 -1.75 -9.87
C ALA A 248 -9.61 -0.44 -9.56
N ASP A 249 -8.99 0.44 -8.79
CA ASP A 249 -9.55 1.75 -8.52
C ASP A 249 -9.18 2.75 -9.62
N LYS A 250 -10.08 3.71 -9.85
CA LYS A 250 -9.83 4.80 -10.77
C LYS A 250 -9.17 5.96 -10.07
N TYR A 251 -8.13 6.49 -10.70
CA TYR A 251 -7.50 7.70 -10.20
C TYR A 251 -8.50 8.86 -10.22
N ASP A 252 -8.44 9.66 -9.18
CA ASP A 252 -9.26 10.86 -9.00
C ASP A 252 -8.46 12.08 -8.58
N GLU A 253 -7.15 11.92 -8.41
CA GLU A 253 -6.19 13.02 -8.34
C GLU A 253 -5.53 13.26 -9.69
N ASP A 254 -5.44 14.54 -10.05
CA ASP A 254 -4.70 14.99 -11.23
C ASP A 254 -3.19 14.78 -11.08
N VAL A 255 -2.52 14.69 -12.23
CA VAL A 255 -1.08 14.41 -12.29
C VAL A 255 -0.27 15.55 -11.68
N GLU A 256 -0.72 16.80 -11.80
CA GLU A 256 -0.04 17.99 -11.26
C GLU A 256 -0.04 18.00 -9.72
N THR A 257 -1.16 17.64 -9.10
CA THR A 257 -1.28 17.46 -7.65
C THR A 257 -0.36 16.34 -7.18
N CYS A 258 -0.34 15.21 -7.88
CA CYS A 258 0.55 14.09 -7.57
C CYS A 258 2.04 14.46 -7.74
N GLN A 259 2.36 15.25 -8.75
CA GLN A 259 3.73 15.71 -9.05
C GLN A 259 4.29 16.56 -7.90
N SER A 260 3.47 17.37 -7.23
CA SER A 260 3.90 18.18 -6.09
C SER A 260 4.41 17.31 -4.93
N ARG A 261 3.74 16.17 -4.67
CA ARG A 261 4.18 15.20 -3.65
C ARG A 261 5.43 14.45 -4.10
N ALA A 262 5.52 14.07 -5.38
CA ALA A 262 6.73 13.46 -5.93
C ALA A 262 7.94 14.40 -5.79
N HIS A 263 7.74 15.70 -6.07
CA HIS A 263 8.77 16.73 -5.91
C HIS A 263 9.33 16.74 -4.50
N PHE A 264 8.46 16.81 -3.50
CA PHE A 264 8.87 16.83 -2.10
C PHE A 264 9.63 15.56 -1.69
N ARG A 265 9.21 14.38 -2.18
CA ARG A 265 9.92 13.12 -1.93
C ARG A 265 11.33 13.13 -2.55
N MET A 266 11.45 13.56 -3.81
CA MET A 266 12.71 13.64 -4.53
C MET A 266 13.66 14.67 -3.89
N GLU A 267 13.15 15.86 -3.56
CA GLU A 267 13.92 16.95 -2.95
C GLU A 267 14.50 16.52 -1.60
N ASN A 268 13.68 15.92 -0.74
CA ASN A 268 14.16 15.40 0.55
C ASN A 268 15.15 14.25 0.40
N SER A 269 15.02 13.43 -0.65
CA SER A 269 15.98 12.37 -0.94
C SER A 269 17.34 12.96 -1.32
N VAL A 270 17.37 13.96 -2.21
CA VAL A 270 18.61 14.68 -2.59
C VAL A 270 19.24 15.35 -1.37
N ARG A 271 18.45 16.06 -0.55
CA ARG A 271 18.89 16.68 0.70
C ARG A 271 19.52 15.66 1.66
N SER A 272 18.84 14.52 1.85
CA SER A 272 19.32 13.43 2.71
C SER A 272 20.65 12.88 2.21
N GLU A 273 20.81 12.65 0.90
CA GLU A 273 22.06 12.14 0.31
C GLU A 273 23.22 13.14 0.41
N LEU A 274 22.95 14.43 0.15
CA LEU A 274 23.96 15.49 0.32
C LEU A 274 24.47 15.53 1.76
N SER A 275 23.55 15.52 2.73
CA SER A 275 23.88 15.52 4.17
C SER A 275 24.60 14.23 4.59
N ALA A 276 24.11 13.06 4.17
CA ALA A 276 24.70 11.77 4.51
C ALA A 276 26.13 11.58 3.97
N SER A 277 26.47 12.25 2.86
CA SER A 277 27.84 12.24 2.30
C SER A 277 28.87 13.00 3.16
N ILE A 278 28.43 13.74 4.18
CA ILE A 278 29.28 14.49 5.10
C ILE A 278 29.62 13.59 6.28
N THR A 279 30.84 13.05 6.27
CA THR A 279 31.32 12.13 7.30
C THR A 279 32.61 12.67 7.93
N GLY A 280 32.92 12.24 9.16
CA GLY A 280 34.17 12.60 9.85
C GLY A 280 34.12 13.87 10.72
N TYR A 281 32.92 14.37 11.04
CA TYR A 281 32.70 15.54 11.91
C TYR A 281 31.84 15.17 13.12
N ASP A 282 31.96 15.92 14.22
CA ASP A 282 31.16 15.71 15.44
C ASP A 282 29.77 16.30 15.33
N SER A 283 29.64 17.41 14.59
CA SER A 283 28.35 18.04 14.28
C SER A 283 28.36 18.62 12.88
N VAL A 284 27.19 18.64 12.24
CA VAL A 284 26.95 19.26 10.94
C VAL A 284 25.65 20.05 11.01
N SER A 285 25.66 21.30 10.56
CA SER A 285 24.48 22.14 10.41
C SER A 285 24.37 22.63 8.97
N THR A 286 23.15 22.62 8.42
CA THR A 286 22.87 23.12 7.07
C THR A 286 22.80 24.65 7.08
N LEU A 287 23.54 25.31 6.20
CA LEU A 287 23.48 26.76 5.99
C LEU A 287 22.56 27.13 4.83
N GLY A 288 22.61 26.35 3.76
CA GLY A 288 21.77 26.55 2.58
C GLY A 288 21.89 25.40 1.61
N GLU A 289 20.79 25.11 0.91
CA GLU A 289 20.71 24.06 -0.11
C GLU A 289 19.93 24.61 -1.29
N ASP A 290 20.38 24.26 -2.50
CA ASP A 290 19.72 24.58 -3.76
C ASP A 290 19.56 23.29 -4.55
N ILE A 291 18.30 22.90 -4.80
CA ILE A 291 17.94 21.64 -5.43
C ILE A 291 17.01 21.94 -6.59
N ASN A 292 17.41 21.51 -7.78
CA ASN A 292 16.59 21.57 -8.99
C ASN A 292 16.18 20.16 -9.41
N ILE A 293 14.92 19.99 -9.80
CA ILE A 293 14.33 18.73 -10.25
C ILE A 293 13.67 18.96 -11.61
N ASP A 294 14.23 18.34 -12.63
CA ASP A 294 13.75 18.39 -14.01
C ASP A 294 13.02 17.10 -14.34
N TYR A 295 11.69 17.17 -14.42
CA TYR A 295 10.83 16.03 -14.77
C TYR A 295 11.02 15.63 -16.23
N THR A 296 11.04 14.32 -16.48
CA THR A 296 11.31 13.74 -17.80
C THR A 296 10.15 12.90 -18.32
N ALA A 297 9.42 12.21 -17.45
CA ALA A 297 8.24 11.43 -17.80
C ALA A 297 7.32 11.22 -16.59
N SER A 298 6.05 10.91 -16.87
CA SER A 298 5.09 10.39 -15.90
C SER A 298 4.38 9.18 -16.51
N HIS A 299 4.30 8.09 -15.74
CA HIS A 299 3.65 6.85 -16.16
C HIS A 299 2.50 6.50 -15.25
N TYR A 300 1.41 5.98 -15.83
CA TYR A 300 0.28 5.48 -15.06
C TYR A 300 0.42 3.98 -14.77
N ALA A 301 0.36 3.61 -13.49
CA ALA A 301 0.56 2.24 -13.04
C ALA A 301 -0.47 1.79 -11.99
N LEU A 302 -0.68 0.48 -11.91
CA LEU A 302 -1.51 -0.16 -10.90
C LEU A 302 -0.67 -0.97 -9.92
N LEU A 303 -0.83 -0.72 -8.61
CA LEU A 303 -0.09 -1.40 -7.54
C LEU A 303 -1.01 -2.27 -6.67
N PRO A 304 -0.56 -3.48 -6.27
CA PRO A 304 -1.40 -4.46 -5.60
C PRO A 304 -1.47 -4.19 -4.09
N VAL A 305 -2.67 -4.00 -3.57
CA VAL A 305 -2.92 -3.77 -2.14
C VAL A 305 -4.04 -4.69 -1.64
N TRP A 306 -3.78 -5.42 -0.55
CA TRP A 306 -4.81 -6.09 0.21
C TRP A 306 -5.43 -5.13 1.22
N MET A 307 -6.74 -4.98 1.18
CA MET A 307 -7.48 -4.07 2.05
C MET A 307 -8.56 -4.78 2.86
N LEU A 308 -8.72 -4.36 4.11
CA LEU A 308 -9.86 -4.70 4.94
C LEU A 308 -10.37 -3.44 5.63
N HIS A 309 -11.65 -3.14 5.42
CA HIS A 309 -12.36 -2.09 6.14
C HIS A 309 -13.25 -2.72 7.21
N THR A 310 -13.13 -2.25 8.45
CA THR A 310 -13.91 -2.76 9.58
C THR A 310 -14.51 -1.60 10.36
N LYS A 311 -15.82 -1.67 10.64
CA LYS A 311 -16.49 -0.70 11.51
C LYS A 311 -16.59 -1.24 12.93
N TRP A 312 -16.08 -0.47 13.90
CA TRP A 312 -16.11 -0.82 15.32
C TRP A 312 -16.54 0.36 16.18
N GLN A 313 -17.62 0.18 16.96
CA GLN A 313 -18.21 1.21 17.83
C GLN A 313 -18.47 2.55 17.10
N GLY A 314 -18.94 2.47 15.86
CA GLY A 314 -19.24 3.64 15.03
C GLY A 314 -18.01 4.34 14.43
N LYS A 315 -16.81 3.77 14.60
CA LYS A 315 -15.57 4.25 13.96
C LYS A 315 -15.09 3.27 12.91
N ASP A 316 -14.53 3.79 11.86
CA ASP A 316 -13.97 3.02 10.75
C ASP A 316 -12.48 2.75 11.00
N TYR A 317 -12.05 1.54 10.63
CA TYR A 317 -10.67 1.08 10.74
C TYR A 317 -10.28 0.47 9.39
N LEU A 318 -9.19 0.99 8.82
CA LEU A 318 -8.64 0.51 7.56
C LEU A 318 -7.37 -0.30 7.83
N PHE A 319 -7.26 -1.44 7.16
CA PHE A 319 -6.04 -2.21 7.06
C PHE A 319 -5.62 -2.21 5.60
N ALA A 320 -4.33 -1.98 5.36
CA ALA A 320 -3.71 -2.07 4.05
C ALA A 320 -2.45 -2.92 4.14
N MET A 321 -2.24 -3.80 3.16
CA MET A 321 -1.05 -4.62 3.07
C MET A 321 -0.54 -4.64 1.63
N ASN A 322 0.75 -4.42 1.47
CA ASN A 322 1.45 -4.56 0.20
C ASN A 322 1.26 -5.98 -0.37
N GLY A 323 0.66 -6.09 -1.55
CA GLY A 323 0.35 -7.36 -2.22
C GLY A 323 1.57 -8.12 -2.75
N GLN A 324 2.75 -7.50 -2.72
CA GLN A 324 4.01 -8.10 -3.13
C GLN A 324 4.87 -8.50 -1.92
N THR A 325 5.05 -7.58 -0.96
CA THR A 325 6.00 -7.75 0.16
C THR A 325 5.35 -8.22 1.47
N GLY A 326 4.03 -8.05 1.61
CA GLY A 326 3.30 -8.38 2.82
C GLY A 326 3.49 -7.38 3.96
N LYS A 327 4.17 -6.25 3.71
CA LYS A 327 4.25 -5.14 4.67
C LYS A 327 2.84 -4.61 4.93
N LEU A 328 2.47 -4.53 6.20
CA LEU A 328 1.10 -4.26 6.63
C LEU A 328 1.05 -3.04 7.55
N VAL A 329 0.05 -2.20 7.33
CA VAL A 329 -0.36 -1.12 8.21
C VAL A 329 -1.85 -1.27 8.53
N GLY A 330 -2.26 -0.78 9.70
CA GLY A 330 -3.67 -0.58 9.95
C GLY A 330 -3.96 -0.13 11.35
N ASP A 331 -5.07 0.57 11.46
CA ASP A 331 -5.52 1.17 12.71
C ASP A 331 -6.16 0.12 13.62
N LEU A 332 -5.87 0.23 14.92
CA LEU A 332 -6.40 -0.69 15.92
C LEU A 332 -7.10 0.08 17.03
N PRO A 333 -8.33 -0.31 17.43
CA PRO A 333 -8.97 0.27 18.59
C PRO A 333 -8.17 -0.04 19.85
N VAL A 334 -8.13 0.93 20.75
CA VAL A 334 -7.52 0.79 22.07
C VAL A 334 -8.62 0.64 23.11
N ASP A 335 -8.57 -0.45 23.87
CA ASP A 335 -9.43 -0.68 25.01
C ASP A 335 -8.99 0.20 26.19
N LYS A 336 -9.70 1.31 26.40
CA LYS A 336 -9.44 2.25 27.49
C LYS A 336 -9.48 1.59 28.88
N ARG A 337 -10.27 0.54 29.07
CA ARG A 337 -10.33 -0.19 30.35
C ARG A 337 -9.07 -0.99 30.58
N LYS A 338 -8.56 -1.68 29.54
CA LYS A 338 -7.28 -2.39 29.63
C LYS A 338 -6.12 -1.43 29.88
N VAL A 339 -6.12 -0.26 29.23
CA VAL A 339 -5.10 0.78 29.46
C VAL A 339 -5.17 1.30 30.90
N ALA A 340 -6.36 1.65 31.39
CA ALA A 340 -6.54 2.14 32.76
C ALA A 340 -6.13 1.09 33.81
N ALA A 341 -6.51 -0.18 33.61
CA ALA A 341 -6.11 -1.27 34.49
C ALA A 341 -4.59 -1.50 34.49
N TRP A 342 -3.95 -1.42 33.32
CA TRP A 342 -2.50 -1.54 33.22
C TRP A 342 -1.78 -0.37 33.89
N PHE A 343 -2.25 0.86 33.66
CA PHE A 343 -1.72 2.06 34.30
C PHE A 343 -1.85 1.99 35.82
N ALA A 344 -3.04 1.66 36.34
CA ALA A 344 -3.29 1.48 37.78
C ALA A 344 -2.40 0.37 38.38
N GLY A 345 -2.21 -0.73 37.64
CA GLY A 345 -1.36 -1.84 38.06
C GLY A 345 0.12 -1.47 38.21
N ILE A 346 0.60 -0.42 37.54
CA ILE A 346 1.98 0.08 37.68
C ILE A 346 2.04 1.23 38.69
N SER A 347 1.12 2.19 38.60
CA SER A 347 1.16 3.41 39.40
C SER A 347 0.86 3.16 40.87
N VAL A 348 -0.11 2.28 41.20
CA VAL A 348 -0.47 2.01 42.60
C VAL A 348 0.69 1.38 43.38
N PRO A 349 1.37 0.32 42.91
CA PRO A 349 2.54 -0.22 43.61
C PRO A 349 3.69 0.78 43.72
N LEU A 350 3.95 1.57 42.67
CA LEU A 350 5.01 2.58 42.69
C LEU A 350 4.73 3.67 43.73
N MET A 351 3.48 4.14 43.82
CA MET A 351 3.03 5.11 44.82
C MET A 351 3.16 4.56 46.24
N ILE A 352 2.79 3.29 46.46
CA ILE A 352 2.96 2.61 47.76
C ILE A 352 4.44 2.54 48.13
N LEU A 353 5.31 2.14 47.19
CA LEU A 353 6.75 2.03 47.42
C LEU A 353 7.38 3.40 47.71
N LEU A 354 7.00 4.44 46.96
CA LEU A 354 7.44 5.82 47.22
C LEU A 354 6.98 6.31 48.60
N ALA A 355 5.75 5.99 49.02
CA ALA A 355 5.23 6.33 50.33
C ALA A 355 5.89 5.59 51.50
N PHE A 356 6.59 4.48 51.24
CA PHE A 356 7.44 3.80 52.24
C PHE A 356 8.87 4.33 52.28
N LEU A 357 9.34 5.00 51.21
CA LEU A 357 10.70 5.53 51.10
C LEU A 357 10.80 7.02 51.49
N LEU A 358 9.72 7.78 51.34
CA LEU A 358 9.52 9.15 51.85
C LEU A 358 8.89 9.11 53.24
#